data_AF-A0A3D4FTS3-F1
#
_entry.id   AF-A0A3D4FTS3-F1
#
_cell.length_a   1.000
_cell.length_b   1.000
_cell.length_c   1.000
_cell.angle_alpha   90.00
_cell.angle_beta   90.00
_cell.angle_gamma   90.00
#
_symmetry.space_group_name_H-M   'P 1'
#
loop_
_entity.id
_entity.type
_entity.pdbx_description
1 polymer ?
#
loop_
_entity_poly.entity_id
_entity_poly.type
_entity_poly.pdbx_seq_one_letter_code
_entity_poly.pdbx_strand_id
1 'polypeptide(L)'
;MSLEGFSVANVHERPALGEAMVRKLRAGLMPPAGTTRPTGAALANLAAALETGLDDAAAIPNPGRRSFQRLNRAEYERSIRDMLALEISASDYLPLDTKSANFDNIADTQLLSPTLMDAYLRAAGEISRLAIGNRTATPIESTYRVTRWVSQREHVEGAPYGSRGGVSALHTFPADGTFTFRVSFHHETTGELFGSGRAALHTAEHPEQIEISIDGERVALLDIDRWMHVSDPDGVNLRTDPIVVTAGPHQVSAAFIRRFEGPAQDLISPHEWSLSSTSVANAYGFTSLPHLRDLAIRGPLEVSGVSDTPSRA
;
A
#
# COMPACT_ATOMS: atom_id res chain seq x y z
N MET A 1 18.54 17.72 51.72
CA MET A 1 17.23 17.94 51.06
C MET A 1 16.78 19.33 51.47
N SER A 2 16.92 20.32 50.58
CA SER A 2 16.39 21.66 50.84
C SER A 2 14.88 21.66 50.61
N LEU A 3 14.13 22.28 51.52
CA LEU A 3 12.68 22.49 51.42
C LEU A 3 12.35 23.95 51.10
N GLU A 4 13.35 24.74 50.72
CA GLU A 4 13.20 26.15 50.40
C GLU A 4 12.27 26.32 49.17
N GLY A 5 11.23 27.15 49.34
CA GLY A 5 10.20 27.37 48.33
C GLY A 5 9.21 26.21 48.14
N PHE A 6 9.24 25.17 48.98
CA PHE A 6 8.24 24.09 48.92
C PHE A 6 6.93 24.53 49.57
N SER A 7 5.83 24.46 48.82
CA SER A 7 4.48 24.74 49.31
C SER A 7 3.68 23.45 49.38
N VAL A 8 3.08 23.16 50.54
CA VAL A 8 2.20 22.00 50.74
C VAL A 8 1.00 22.05 49.79
N ALA A 9 0.46 23.25 49.54
CA ALA A 9 -0.66 23.44 48.61
C ALA A 9 -0.32 23.06 47.16
N ASN A 10 0.97 23.15 46.79
CA ASN A 10 1.46 22.86 45.44
C ASN A 10 2.34 21.60 45.40
N VAL A 11 2.08 20.62 46.28
CA VAL A 11 2.84 19.37 46.34
C VAL A 11 2.91 18.64 44.99
N HIS A 12 1.87 18.80 44.16
CA HIS A 12 1.76 18.27 42.80
C HIS A 12 2.82 18.80 41.82
N GLU A 13 3.40 19.98 42.04
CA GLU A 13 4.47 20.52 41.20
C GLU A 13 5.82 19.82 41.45
N ARG A 14 5.97 19.17 42.61
CA ARG A 14 7.19 18.45 43.01
C ARG A 14 6.85 17.10 43.66
N PRO A 15 6.18 16.18 42.93
CA PRO A 15 5.59 14.98 43.52
C PRO A 15 6.64 14.05 44.15
N ALA A 16 7.79 13.87 43.49
CA ALA A 16 8.90 13.06 44.01
C ALA A 16 9.45 13.60 45.35
N LEU A 17 9.48 14.93 45.54
CA LEU A 17 9.90 15.55 46.80
C LEU A 17 8.82 15.38 47.88
N GLY A 18 7.55 15.57 47.50
CA GLY A 18 6.39 15.32 48.37
C GLY A 18 6.35 13.89 48.90
N GLU A 19 6.48 12.88 48.03
CA GLU A 19 6.53 11.48 48.42
C GLU A 19 7.71 11.17 49.36
N ALA A 20 8.88 11.78 49.12
CA ALA A 20 10.03 11.61 50.00
C ALA A 20 9.79 12.24 51.39
N MET A 21 9.06 13.36 51.46
CA MET A 21 8.64 13.98 52.73
C MET A 21 7.61 13.12 53.47
N VAL A 22 6.58 12.62 52.77
CA VAL A 22 5.58 11.70 53.33
C VAL A 22 6.25 10.48 53.95
N ARG A 23 7.17 9.83 53.22
CA ARG A 23 7.95 8.68 53.73
C ARG A 23 8.69 9.01 55.03
N LYS A 24 9.31 10.19 55.14
CA LYS A 24 10.04 10.62 56.35
C LYS A 24 9.11 11.00 57.51
N LEU A 25 7.98 11.64 57.24
CA LEU A 25 6.97 11.98 58.25
C LEU A 25 6.33 10.71 58.84
N ARG A 26 5.92 9.77 57.98
CA ARG A 26 5.35 8.48 58.39
C ARG A 26 6.34 7.60 59.16
N ALA A 27 7.62 7.65 58.80
CA ALA A 27 8.70 6.97 59.53
C ALA A 27 9.11 7.69 60.83
N GLY A 28 8.54 8.85 61.15
CA GLY A 28 8.88 9.63 62.34
C GLY A 28 10.30 10.22 62.31
N LEU A 29 10.93 10.28 61.14
CA LEU A 29 12.28 10.81 60.91
C LEU A 29 12.28 12.33 60.64
N MET A 30 11.10 12.96 60.65
CA MET A 30 10.92 14.41 60.61
C MET A 30 10.03 14.88 61.78
N PRO A 31 10.34 16.04 62.40
CA PRO A 31 11.52 16.87 62.17
C PRO A 31 12.82 16.22 62.72
N PRO A 32 14.02 16.65 62.25
CA PRO A 32 15.29 16.06 62.66
C PRO A 32 15.54 16.15 64.17
N ALA A 33 16.37 15.23 64.69
CA ALA A 33 16.77 15.26 66.09
C ALA A 33 17.38 16.61 66.49
N GLY A 34 17.07 17.10 67.69
CA GLY A 34 17.56 18.38 68.21
C GLY A 34 16.68 19.60 67.89
N THR A 35 15.52 19.41 67.26
CA THR A 35 14.56 20.49 66.97
C THR A 35 13.24 20.28 67.72
N THR A 36 12.52 21.37 67.98
CA THR A 36 11.21 21.33 68.64
C THR A 36 10.22 20.50 67.80
N ARG A 37 9.74 19.40 68.38
CA ARG A 37 8.84 18.48 67.68
C ARG A 37 7.38 18.89 67.90
N PRO A 38 6.59 19.09 66.83
CA PRO A 38 5.14 19.22 66.93
C PRO A 38 4.49 17.95 67.51
N THR A 39 3.22 18.03 67.87
CA THR A 39 2.48 16.85 68.35
C THR A 39 2.41 15.77 67.27
N GLY A 40 2.29 14.50 67.70
CA GLY A 40 2.14 13.38 66.76
C GLY A 40 0.94 13.54 65.83
N ALA A 41 -0.16 14.09 66.35
CA ALA A 41 -1.37 14.41 65.58
C ALA A 41 -1.09 15.45 64.48
N ALA A 42 -0.31 16.49 64.76
CA ALA A 42 0.04 17.50 63.76
C ALA A 42 0.90 16.91 62.63
N LEU A 43 1.86 16.04 62.94
CA LEU A 43 2.69 15.36 61.94
C LEU A 43 1.88 14.38 61.09
N ALA A 44 0.94 13.65 61.70
CA ALA A 44 0.04 12.75 60.98
C ALA A 44 -0.90 13.51 60.04
N ASN A 45 -1.45 14.64 60.47
CA ASN A 45 -2.31 15.48 59.64
C ASN A 45 -1.55 16.10 58.46
N LEU A 46 -0.30 16.52 58.67
CA LEU A 46 0.55 17.02 57.59
C LEU A 46 0.87 15.93 56.56
N ALA A 47 1.20 14.72 57.02
CA ALA A 47 1.42 13.59 56.13
C ALA A 47 0.17 13.26 55.32
N ALA A 48 -1.00 13.21 55.97
CA ALA A 48 -2.27 12.97 55.30
C ALA A 48 -2.60 14.06 54.27
N ALA A 49 -2.38 15.34 54.57
CA ALA A 49 -2.63 16.43 53.63
C ALA A 49 -1.71 16.36 52.39
N LEU A 50 -0.45 15.98 52.58
CA LEU A 50 0.48 15.76 51.47
C LEU A 50 0.10 14.55 50.63
N GLU A 51 -0.31 13.45 51.26
CA GLU A 51 -0.82 12.25 50.59
C GLU A 51 -2.06 12.58 49.76
N THR A 52 -3.07 13.22 50.34
CA THR A 52 -4.28 13.64 49.62
C THR A 52 -3.96 14.54 48.43
N GLY A 53 -3.09 15.55 48.61
CA GLY A 53 -2.71 16.42 47.50
C GLY A 53 -1.92 15.72 46.38
N LEU A 54 -1.16 14.67 46.70
CA LEU A 54 -0.47 13.84 45.71
C LEU A 54 -1.45 12.91 44.99
N ASP A 55 -2.37 12.29 45.73
CA ASP A 55 -3.37 11.36 45.21
C ASP A 55 -4.36 12.10 44.28
N ASP A 56 -4.82 13.29 44.68
CA ASP A 56 -5.69 14.15 43.87
C ASP A 56 -5.01 14.55 42.55
N ALA A 57 -3.70 14.83 42.58
CA ALA A 57 -2.94 15.13 41.38
C ALA A 57 -2.72 13.90 40.49
N ALA A 58 -2.53 12.73 41.10
CA ALA A 58 -2.40 11.46 40.39
C ALA A 58 -3.72 11.01 39.73
N ALA A 59 -4.87 11.52 40.20
CA ALA A 59 -6.17 11.25 39.59
C ALA A 59 -6.30 11.80 38.15
N ILE A 60 -5.44 12.74 37.74
CA ILE A 60 -5.29 13.19 36.36
C ILE A 60 -3.94 12.71 35.84
N PRO A 61 -3.87 11.55 35.15
CA PRO A 61 -2.62 11.03 34.64
C PRO A 61 -1.96 12.03 33.69
N ASN A 62 -0.71 12.39 33.96
CA ASN A 62 0.11 13.12 33.00
C ASN A 62 0.71 12.10 32.01
N PRO A 63 0.26 12.05 30.75
CA PRO A 63 0.75 11.08 29.77
C PRO A 63 2.18 11.37 29.30
N GLY A 64 2.81 12.45 29.81
CA GLY A 64 4.13 12.89 29.40
C GLY A 64 4.08 13.70 28.10
N ARG A 65 5.20 13.71 27.38
CA ARG A 65 5.31 14.34 26.06
C ARG A 65 5.43 13.26 25.00
N ARG A 66 4.75 13.47 23.87
CA ARG A 66 4.84 12.63 22.70
C ARG A 66 5.72 13.30 21.65
N SER A 67 6.60 12.54 21.00
CA SER A 67 7.29 12.98 19.79
C SER A 67 6.27 13.18 18.64
N PHE A 68 6.57 14.08 17.71
CA PHE A 68 5.71 14.25 16.53
C PHE A 68 5.78 12.99 15.68
N GLN A 69 4.63 12.35 15.48
CA GLN A 69 4.49 11.21 14.59
C GLN A 69 4.23 11.72 13.17
N ARG A 70 5.02 11.27 12.19
CA ARG A 70 4.71 11.43 10.77
C ARG A 70 3.87 10.25 10.28
N LEU A 71 3.19 10.42 9.15
CA LEU A 71 2.50 9.30 8.50
C LEU A 71 3.53 8.32 7.93
N ASN A 72 3.42 7.04 8.26
CA ASN A 72 4.17 6.00 7.53
C ASN A 72 3.63 5.86 6.09
N ARG A 73 4.27 5.06 5.24
CA ARG A 73 3.85 4.88 3.84
C ARG A 73 2.38 4.45 3.71
N ALA A 74 1.93 3.47 4.50
CA ALA A 74 0.56 2.97 4.43
C ALA A 74 -0.48 3.99 4.94
N GLU A 75 -0.16 4.72 6.01
CA GLU A 75 -0.98 5.81 6.54
C GLU A 75 -1.05 6.97 5.53
N TYR A 76 0.05 7.27 4.84
CA TYR A 76 0.11 8.29 3.79
C TYR A 76 -0.78 7.90 2.60
N GLU A 77 -0.66 6.67 2.08
CA GLU A 77 -1.52 6.17 0.99
C GLU A 77 -3.01 6.25 1.35
N ARG A 78 -3.37 5.81 2.54
CA ARG A 78 -4.77 5.88 3.03
C ARG A 78 -5.24 7.32 3.17
N SER A 79 -4.39 8.22 3.68
CA SER A 79 -4.73 9.63 3.83
C SER A 79 -4.94 10.30 2.47
N ILE A 80 -4.11 10.00 1.48
CA ILE A 80 -4.28 10.50 0.11
C ILE A 80 -5.57 9.94 -0.53
N ARG A 81 -5.85 8.65 -0.32
CA ARG A 81 -7.11 8.05 -0.79
C ARG A 81 -8.33 8.71 -0.15
N ASP A 82 -8.30 8.97 1.15
CA ASP A 82 -9.43 9.57 1.86
C ASP A 82 -9.63 11.03 1.48
N MET A 83 -8.54 11.81 1.37
CA MET A 83 -8.62 13.24 1.06
C MET A 83 -8.86 13.55 -0.41
N LEU A 84 -8.29 12.75 -1.32
CA LEU A 84 -8.25 13.05 -2.75
C LEU A 84 -8.90 11.96 -3.61
N ALA A 85 -9.40 10.86 -3.03
CA ALA A 85 -9.92 9.71 -3.78
C ALA A 85 -8.91 9.14 -4.79
N LEU A 86 -7.61 9.28 -4.51
CA LEU A 86 -6.51 8.77 -5.33
C LEU A 86 -5.82 7.59 -4.67
N GLU A 87 -5.64 6.51 -5.41
CA GLU A 87 -4.72 5.44 -5.00
C GLU A 87 -3.32 5.70 -5.59
N ILE A 88 -2.32 5.71 -4.72
CA ILE A 88 -0.92 5.97 -5.05
C ILE A 88 -0.03 4.92 -4.38
N SER A 89 1.14 4.64 -4.96
CA SER A 89 2.19 3.87 -4.29
C SER A 89 3.10 4.86 -3.57
N ALA A 90 3.06 4.91 -2.24
CA ALA A 90 3.95 5.76 -1.46
C ALA A 90 5.41 5.31 -1.60
N SER A 91 5.63 4.06 -2.01
CA SER A 91 6.97 3.54 -2.26
C SER A 91 7.70 4.21 -3.44
N ASP A 92 6.95 4.86 -4.34
CA ASP A 92 7.48 5.62 -5.48
C ASP A 92 8.09 6.96 -5.05
N TYR A 93 7.72 7.45 -3.85
CA TYR A 93 8.10 8.77 -3.37
C TYR A 93 8.90 8.76 -2.06
N LEU A 94 8.48 7.93 -1.10
CA LEU A 94 9.00 7.93 0.26
C LEU A 94 9.93 6.72 0.44
N PRO A 95 10.98 6.77 1.28
CA PRO A 95 11.79 5.61 1.65
C PRO A 95 11.02 4.64 2.57
N LEU A 96 11.55 3.42 2.75
CA LEU A 96 10.92 2.41 3.60
C LEU A 96 10.96 2.87 5.07
N ASP A 97 9.86 2.68 5.79
CA ASP A 97 9.77 3.06 7.19
C ASP A 97 10.58 2.12 8.09
N THR A 98 11.22 2.70 9.12
CA THR A 98 11.93 1.94 10.14
C THR A 98 10.94 1.16 11.00
N LYS A 99 11.14 -0.15 11.10
CA LYS A 99 10.39 -0.98 12.03
C LYS A 99 11.07 -1.01 13.40
N SER A 100 10.28 -0.80 14.45
CA SER A 100 10.70 -0.91 15.84
C SER A 100 9.66 -1.74 16.61
N ALA A 101 10.12 -2.70 17.42
CA ALA A 101 9.25 -3.66 18.10
C ALA A 101 8.21 -4.36 17.18
N ASN A 102 8.56 -4.56 15.90
CA ASN A 102 7.69 -5.08 14.83
C ASN A 102 6.55 -4.15 14.36
N PHE A 103 6.55 -2.88 14.79
CA PHE A 103 5.63 -1.85 14.34
C PHE A 103 6.38 -0.80 13.51
N ASP A 104 5.71 -0.20 12.53
CA ASP A 104 6.24 0.84 11.64
C ASP A 104 5.66 2.24 11.92
N ASN A 105 4.89 2.38 13.01
CA ASN A 105 4.21 3.61 13.43
C ASN A 105 4.66 4.14 14.81
N ILE A 106 5.83 3.71 15.28
CA ILE A 106 6.40 4.18 16.55
C ILE A 106 7.07 5.54 16.33
N ALA A 107 6.45 6.59 16.88
CA ALA A 107 6.85 7.99 16.68
C ALA A 107 8.34 8.25 17.01
N ASP A 108 8.87 7.65 18.08
CA ASP A 108 10.26 7.82 18.51
C ASP A 108 11.29 7.28 17.51
N THR A 109 10.88 6.39 16.60
CA THR A 109 11.74 5.84 15.54
C THR A 109 11.45 6.43 14.16
N GLN A 110 10.50 7.38 14.06
CA GLN A 110 10.07 8.02 12.82
C GLN A 110 10.61 9.45 12.70
N LEU A 111 11.92 9.63 12.87
CA LEU A 111 12.57 10.93 12.70
C LEU A 111 12.33 11.49 11.28
N LEU A 112 12.01 12.78 11.20
CA LEU A 112 11.82 13.49 9.94
C LEU A 112 13.13 14.14 9.52
N SER A 113 13.88 13.49 8.62
CA SER A 113 15.08 14.08 8.03
C SER A 113 14.73 15.14 6.98
N PRO A 114 15.65 16.09 6.68
CA PRO A 114 15.45 17.04 5.57
C PRO A 114 15.20 16.36 4.22
N THR A 115 15.87 15.24 3.95
CA THR A 115 15.68 14.45 2.72
C THR A 115 14.29 13.82 2.63
N LEU A 116 13.76 13.36 3.77
CA LEU A 116 12.42 12.81 3.83
C LEU A 116 11.36 13.91 3.67
N MET A 117 11.59 15.09 4.25
CA MET A 117 10.72 16.25 4.03
C MET A 117 10.66 16.64 2.55
N ASP A 118 11.80 16.70 1.86
CA ASP A 118 11.86 16.97 0.43
C ASP A 118 11.09 15.92 -0.39
N ALA A 119 11.20 14.64 0.00
CA ALA A 119 10.44 13.55 -0.61
C ALA A 119 8.92 13.73 -0.45
N TYR A 120 8.43 14.14 0.74
CA TYR A 120 7.00 14.45 0.94
C TYR A 120 6.55 15.65 0.09
N LEU A 121 7.36 16.72 -0.01
CA LEU A 121 7.02 17.88 -0.83
C LEU A 121 6.98 17.54 -2.32
N ARG A 122 7.92 16.73 -2.80
CA ARG A 122 7.90 16.20 -4.17
C ARG A 122 6.67 15.32 -4.41
N ALA A 123 6.36 14.40 -3.49
CA ALA A 123 5.17 13.56 -3.55
C ALA A 123 3.90 14.41 -3.63
N ALA A 124 3.76 15.40 -2.73
CA ALA A 124 2.62 16.31 -2.71
C ALA A 124 2.49 17.07 -4.03
N GLY A 125 3.59 17.52 -4.64
CA GLY A 125 3.59 18.18 -5.94
C GLY A 125 3.08 17.29 -7.08
N GLU A 126 3.51 16.02 -7.14
CA GLU A 126 3.04 15.07 -8.16
C GLU A 126 1.59 14.66 -7.92
N ILE A 127 1.22 14.34 -6.68
CA ILE A 127 -0.15 13.91 -6.32
C ILE A 127 -1.13 15.06 -6.54
N SER A 128 -0.74 16.31 -6.26
CA SER A 128 -1.58 17.48 -6.53
C SER A 128 -1.85 17.63 -8.02
N ARG A 129 -0.86 17.38 -8.89
CA ARG A 129 -1.05 17.38 -10.35
C ARG A 129 -2.00 16.27 -10.80
N LEU A 130 -1.92 15.08 -10.19
CA LEU A 130 -2.85 13.99 -10.47
C LEU A 130 -4.28 14.33 -10.03
N ALA A 131 -4.45 14.97 -8.87
CA ALA A 131 -5.75 15.33 -8.33
C ALA A 131 -6.48 16.38 -9.20
N ILE A 132 -5.78 17.44 -9.61
CA ILE A 132 -6.37 18.50 -10.44
C ILE A 132 -6.43 18.15 -11.93
N GLY A 133 -5.67 17.14 -12.36
CA GLY A 133 -5.47 16.77 -13.76
C GLY A 133 -4.46 17.66 -14.49
N ASN A 134 -3.80 17.12 -15.51
CA ASN A 134 -2.70 17.79 -16.22
C ASN A 134 -2.96 17.87 -17.72
N ARG A 135 -3.43 19.04 -18.20
CA ARG A 135 -3.66 19.31 -19.64
C ARG A 135 -2.40 19.26 -20.50
N THR A 136 -1.23 19.33 -19.87
CA THR A 136 0.08 19.24 -20.53
C THR A 136 0.79 17.93 -20.19
N ALA A 137 0.04 16.89 -19.83
CA ALA A 137 0.59 15.59 -19.52
C ALA A 137 1.38 15.05 -20.73
N THR A 138 2.64 14.71 -20.48
CA THR A 138 3.46 14.01 -21.46
C THR A 138 3.23 12.51 -21.37
N PRO A 139 3.39 11.75 -22.47
CA PRO A 139 3.22 10.30 -22.43
C PRO A 139 4.16 9.65 -21.41
N ILE A 140 3.58 8.93 -20.44
CA ILE A 140 4.29 8.09 -19.48
C ILE A 140 3.78 6.66 -19.66
N GLU A 141 4.62 5.69 -19.33
CA GLU A 141 4.24 4.28 -19.29
C GLU A 141 4.18 3.80 -17.84
N SER A 142 3.03 3.25 -17.45
CA SER A 142 2.81 2.62 -16.15
C SER A 142 2.66 1.12 -16.34
N THR A 143 3.46 0.34 -15.64
CA THR A 143 3.53 -1.12 -15.83
C THR A 143 3.07 -1.86 -14.57
N TYR A 144 2.04 -2.68 -14.73
CA TYR A 144 1.48 -3.57 -13.73
C TYR A 144 2.00 -4.98 -13.96
N ARG A 145 2.94 -5.40 -13.11
CA ARG A 145 3.60 -6.68 -13.26
C ARG A 145 2.82 -7.81 -12.61
N VAL A 146 2.60 -8.88 -13.36
CA VAL A 146 2.05 -10.13 -12.88
C VAL A 146 3.20 -11.07 -12.55
N THR A 147 3.27 -11.54 -11.31
CA THR A 147 4.32 -12.47 -10.91
C THR A 147 4.01 -13.87 -11.45
N ARG A 148 5.04 -14.68 -11.64
CA ARG A 148 4.92 -16.08 -12.11
C ARG A 148 4.08 -16.97 -11.17
N TRP A 149 3.91 -16.54 -9.92
CA TRP A 149 3.18 -17.29 -8.90
C TRP A 149 1.67 -17.04 -8.95
N VAL A 150 1.20 -16.04 -9.71
CA VAL A 150 -0.23 -15.71 -9.82
C VAL A 150 -0.91 -16.67 -10.79
N SER A 151 -1.94 -17.37 -10.30
CA SER A 151 -2.77 -18.26 -11.11
C SER A 151 -3.37 -17.54 -12.32
N GLN A 152 -3.27 -18.16 -13.50
CA GLN A 152 -3.93 -17.69 -14.73
C GLN A 152 -5.19 -18.50 -15.07
N ARG A 153 -5.61 -19.37 -14.14
CA ARG A 153 -6.77 -20.25 -14.28
C ARG A 153 -8.01 -19.68 -13.58
N GLU A 154 -7.80 -18.91 -12.51
CA GLU A 154 -8.88 -18.37 -11.68
C GLU A 154 -9.21 -16.93 -12.05
N HIS A 155 -10.42 -16.50 -11.68
CA HIS A 155 -10.84 -15.11 -11.87
C HIS A 155 -10.01 -14.19 -10.98
N VAL A 156 -9.61 -13.05 -11.54
CA VAL A 156 -8.89 -12.00 -10.81
C VAL A 156 -9.92 -10.99 -10.30
N GLU A 157 -9.86 -10.67 -9.01
CA GLU A 157 -10.76 -9.69 -8.40
C GLU A 157 -10.73 -8.35 -9.18
N GLY A 158 -11.91 -7.80 -9.47
CA GLY A 158 -12.07 -6.59 -10.26
C GLY A 158 -11.95 -6.77 -11.78
N ALA A 159 -11.63 -7.96 -12.29
CA ALA A 159 -11.73 -8.26 -13.72
C ALA A 159 -13.19 -8.60 -14.11
N PRO A 160 -13.59 -8.46 -15.39
CA PRO A 160 -14.95 -8.80 -15.82
C PRO A 160 -15.35 -10.25 -15.53
N TYR A 161 -16.64 -10.50 -15.26
CA TYR A 161 -17.14 -11.86 -15.08
C TYR A 161 -17.03 -12.66 -16.38
N GLY A 162 -16.74 -13.96 -16.27
CA GLY A 162 -16.48 -14.81 -17.43
C GLY A 162 -15.05 -14.68 -18.00
N SER A 163 -14.17 -13.92 -17.32
CA SER A 163 -12.73 -13.91 -17.55
C SER A 163 -11.98 -14.87 -16.61
N ARG A 164 -10.72 -15.13 -16.93
CA ARG A 164 -9.77 -15.87 -16.09
C ARG A 164 -8.38 -15.23 -16.19
N GLY A 165 -7.59 -15.36 -15.14
CA GLY A 165 -6.21 -14.90 -15.08
C GLY A 165 -6.04 -13.42 -15.41
N GLY A 166 -4.81 -13.05 -15.73
CA GLY A 166 -4.44 -11.70 -16.11
C GLY A 166 -4.18 -10.80 -14.90
N VAL A 167 -4.63 -9.54 -14.99
CA VAL A 167 -4.47 -8.51 -13.98
C VAL A 167 -5.65 -7.54 -13.99
N SER A 168 -6.03 -7.06 -12.82
CA SER A 168 -6.94 -5.92 -12.66
C SER A 168 -6.32 -4.94 -11.67
N ALA A 169 -6.21 -3.68 -12.07
CA ALA A 169 -5.56 -2.66 -11.27
C ALA A 169 -6.26 -1.31 -11.43
N LEU A 170 -6.33 -0.55 -10.32
CA LEU A 170 -6.76 0.83 -10.40
C LEU A 170 -5.64 1.67 -11.05
N HIS A 171 -5.97 2.40 -12.11
CA HIS A 171 -5.07 3.33 -12.76
C HIS A 171 -5.67 4.74 -12.72
N THR A 172 -4.88 5.72 -12.31
CA THR A 172 -5.28 7.13 -12.37
C THR A 172 -4.77 7.76 -13.66
N PHE A 173 -5.69 8.03 -14.57
CA PHE A 173 -5.40 8.73 -15.82
C PHE A 173 -5.26 10.24 -15.57
N PRO A 174 -4.13 10.88 -15.94
CA PRO A 174 -3.84 12.27 -15.59
C PRO A 174 -4.65 13.30 -16.40
N ALA A 175 -5.18 12.91 -17.56
CA ALA A 175 -5.92 13.77 -18.47
C ALA A 175 -6.81 12.92 -19.40
N ASP A 176 -7.84 13.54 -19.96
CA ASP A 176 -8.64 12.91 -21.02
C ASP A 176 -7.76 12.84 -22.25
N GLY A 177 -7.74 11.68 -22.89
CA GLY A 177 -6.88 11.49 -24.04
C GLY A 177 -6.87 10.07 -24.56
N THR A 178 -5.98 9.84 -25.51
CA THR A 178 -5.81 8.51 -26.10
C THR A 178 -4.65 7.76 -25.43
N PHE A 179 -4.90 6.52 -25.04
CA PHE A 179 -3.93 5.65 -24.39
C PHE A 179 -3.77 4.35 -25.19
N THR A 180 -2.58 3.78 -25.16
CA THR A 180 -2.32 2.43 -25.72
C THR A 180 -2.02 1.47 -24.60
N PHE A 181 -2.62 0.28 -24.67
CA PHE A 181 -2.40 -0.78 -23.70
C PHE A 181 -1.52 -1.84 -24.34
N ARG A 182 -0.42 -2.18 -23.70
CA ARG A 182 0.45 -3.29 -24.08
C ARG A 182 0.32 -4.40 -23.05
N VAL A 183 0.12 -5.63 -23.53
CA VAL A 183 0.17 -6.83 -22.71
C VAL A 183 1.35 -7.68 -23.16
N SER A 184 2.14 -8.11 -22.19
CA SER A 184 3.34 -8.91 -22.41
C SER A 184 3.14 -10.29 -21.79
N PHE A 185 3.56 -11.34 -22.49
CA PHE A 185 3.41 -12.71 -22.00
C PHE A 185 4.75 -13.31 -21.56
N HIS A 186 4.67 -14.34 -20.72
CA HIS A 186 5.79 -15.22 -20.46
C HIS A 186 6.09 -16.10 -21.68
N HIS A 187 7.37 -16.41 -21.89
CA HIS A 187 7.87 -17.28 -22.96
C HIS A 187 8.74 -18.39 -22.38
N GLU A 188 8.88 -19.49 -23.13
CA GLU A 188 9.81 -20.57 -22.85
C GLU A 188 11.27 -20.11 -23.02
N THR A 189 12.22 -20.91 -22.52
CA THR A 189 13.66 -20.66 -22.66
C THR A 189 14.11 -20.53 -24.12
N THR A 190 13.42 -21.21 -25.04
CA THR A 190 13.68 -21.16 -26.49
C THR A 190 13.05 -19.94 -27.18
N GLY A 191 12.13 -19.24 -26.52
CA GLY A 191 11.53 -18.00 -27.01
C GLY A 191 10.06 -18.09 -27.42
N GLU A 192 9.48 -19.28 -27.46
CA GLU A 192 8.05 -19.50 -27.78
C GLU A 192 7.15 -18.98 -26.65
N LEU A 193 5.96 -18.47 -26.99
CA LEU A 193 4.92 -18.14 -26.02
C LEU A 193 4.67 -19.31 -25.05
N PHE A 194 4.69 -19.04 -23.74
CA PHE A 194 4.35 -20.04 -22.74
C PHE A 194 2.88 -20.44 -22.88
N GLY A 195 2.58 -21.74 -22.95
CA GLY A 195 1.22 -22.24 -23.08
C GLY A 195 0.67 -22.21 -24.52
N SER A 196 1.56 -22.20 -25.52
CA SER A 196 1.22 -22.25 -26.94
C SER A 196 1.07 -23.66 -27.53
N GLY A 197 1.57 -24.70 -26.84
CA GLY A 197 1.69 -26.06 -27.37
C GLY A 197 0.45 -26.95 -27.28
N ARG A 198 0.64 -28.25 -27.53
CA ARG A 198 -0.43 -29.29 -27.53
C ARG A 198 -1.22 -29.38 -26.22
N ALA A 199 -0.63 -28.94 -25.11
CA ALA A 199 -1.31 -28.84 -23.81
C ALA A 199 -2.46 -27.81 -23.79
N ALA A 200 -2.44 -26.83 -24.70
CA ALA A 200 -3.52 -25.88 -24.89
C ALA A 200 -4.66 -26.49 -25.75
N LEU A 201 -4.89 -27.81 -25.69
CA LEU A 201 -5.82 -28.58 -26.54
C LEU A 201 -7.26 -28.00 -26.55
N HIS A 202 -7.65 -27.27 -25.48
CA HIS A 202 -8.91 -26.53 -25.38
C HIS A 202 -9.00 -25.26 -26.26
N THR A 203 -7.90 -24.88 -26.92
CA THR A 203 -7.74 -23.66 -27.73
C THR A 203 -7.42 -24.00 -29.19
N ALA A 204 -7.46 -25.28 -29.56
CA ALA A 204 -7.02 -25.75 -30.87
C ALA A 204 -7.82 -25.11 -32.02
N GLU A 205 -9.12 -24.87 -31.82
CA GLU A 205 -10.03 -24.33 -32.85
C GLU A 205 -10.00 -22.79 -32.98
N HIS A 206 -9.66 -22.07 -31.90
CA HIS A 206 -9.62 -20.60 -31.88
C HIS A 206 -8.44 -20.09 -31.04
N PRO A 207 -7.68 -19.08 -31.50
CA PRO A 207 -6.58 -18.50 -30.71
C PRO A 207 -7.10 -18.00 -29.37
N GLU A 208 -6.31 -18.14 -28.30
CA GLU A 208 -6.64 -17.54 -27.00
C GLU A 208 -6.86 -16.04 -27.16
N GLN A 209 -7.70 -15.47 -26.30
CA GLN A 209 -8.04 -14.05 -26.39
C GLN A 209 -7.81 -13.38 -25.06
N ILE A 210 -7.26 -12.17 -25.12
CA ILE A 210 -7.14 -11.26 -23.99
C ILE A 210 -8.00 -10.03 -24.24
N GLU A 211 -8.87 -9.73 -23.29
CA GLU A 211 -9.64 -8.49 -23.31
C GLU A 211 -8.92 -7.42 -22.50
N ILE A 212 -9.03 -6.17 -22.97
CA ILE A 212 -8.77 -4.99 -22.16
C ILE A 212 -10.13 -4.39 -21.82
N SER A 213 -10.36 -4.16 -20.55
CA SER A 213 -11.57 -3.52 -20.05
C SER A 213 -11.23 -2.36 -19.12
N ILE A 214 -12.12 -1.36 -19.14
CA ILE A 214 -12.06 -0.17 -18.30
C ILE A 214 -13.41 -0.10 -17.59
N ASP A 215 -13.40 -0.09 -16.26
CA ASP A 215 -14.60 -0.10 -15.40
C ASP A 215 -15.59 -1.22 -15.72
N GLY A 216 -15.07 -2.38 -16.15
CA GLY A 216 -15.86 -3.56 -16.52
C GLY A 216 -16.40 -3.55 -17.95
N GLU A 217 -16.28 -2.45 -18.69
CA GLU A 217 -16.62 -2.39 -20.12
C GLU A 217 -15.42 -2.81 -20.98
N ARG A 218 -15.64 -3.74 -21.91
CA ARG A 218 -14.58 -4.18 -22.84
C ARG A 218 -14.30 -3.09 -23.88
N VAL A 219 -13.07 -2.60 -23.90
CA VAL A 219 -12.59 -1.58 -24.85
C VAL A 219 -11.72 -2.17 -25.96
N ALA A 220 -11.10 -3.33 -25.74
CA ALA A 220 -10.38 -4.06 -26.78
C ALA A 220 -10.44 -5.58 -26.55
N LEU A 221 -10.35 -6.33 -27.65
CA LEU A 221 -10.20 -7.78 -27.66
C LEU A 221 -9.07 -8.14 -28.61
N LEU A 222 -8.04 -8.79 -28.10
CA LEU A 222 -6.84 -9.13 -28.86
C LEU A 222 -6.70 -10.65 -28.97
N ASP A 223 -6.54 -11.13 -30.19
CA ASP A 223 -6.22 -12.53 -30.46
C ASP A 223 -4.73 -12.78 -30.18
N ILE A 224 -4.46 -13.85 -29.42
CA ILE A 224 -3.11 -14.30 -29.10
C ILE A 224 -2.71 -15.34 -30.13
N ASP A 225 -1.75 -14.99 -30.98
CA ASP A 225 -1.15 -15.97 -31.88
C ASP A 225 -0.35 -16.99 -31.05
N ARG A 226 -0.68 -18.26 -31.23
CA ARG A 226 0.03 -19.35 -30.57
C ARG A 226 1.49 -19.45 -31.02
N TRP A 227 1.82 -18.92 -32.18
CA TRP A 227 3.17 -18.97 -32.74
C TRP A 227 4.05 -17.77 -32.39
N MET A 228 3.58 -16.86 -31.53
CA MET A 228 4.39 -15.73 -31.07
C MET A 228 5.73 -16.19 -30.50
N HIS A 229 6.78 -15.52 -30.93
CA HIS A 229 8.15 -15.78 -30.55
C HIS A 229 8.88 -14.49 -30.15
N VAL A 230 9.82 -14.57 -29.21
CA VAL A 230 10.61 -13.39 -28.79
C VAL A 230 11.45 -12.76 -29.91
N SER A 231 11.69 -13.48 -31.00
CA SER A 231 12.41 -12.96 -32.17
C SER A 231 11.52 -12.21 -33.15
N ASP A 232 10.20 -12.26 -32.97
CA ASP A 232 9.28 -11.51 -33.81
C ASP A 232 9.45 -10.00 -33.55
N PRO A 233 9.10 -9.12 -34.51
CA PRO A 233 9.28 -7.68 -34.35
C PRO A 233 8.68 -7.10 -33.06
N ASP A 234 7.51 -7.60 -32.65
CA ASP A 234 6.83 -7.21 -31.41
C ASP A 234 7.05 -8.21 -30.26
N GLY A 235 7.84 -9.26 -30.47
CA GLY A 235 8.09 -10.34 -29.51
C GLY A 235 6.81 -11.04 -29.06
N VAL A 236 6.76 -11.46 -27.78
CA VAL A 236 5.56 -12.02 -27.14
C VAL A 236 4.69 -10.93 -26.50
N ASN A 237 4.45 -9.84 -27.23
CA ASN A 237 3.65 -8.71 -26.77
C ASN A 237 2.50 -8.40 -27.74
N LEU A 238 1.37 -7.94 -27.21
CA LEU A 238 0.27 -7.38 -28.00
C LEU A 238 0.03 -5.94 -27.56
N ARG A 239 -0.43 -5.10 -28.49
CA ARG A 239 -0.76 -3.70 -28.22
C ARG A 239 -2.09 -3.35 -28.86
N THR A 240 -2.90 -2.58 -28.15
CA THR A 240 -4.14 -2.01 -28.70
C THR A 240 -3.83 -0.85 -29.65
N ASP A 241 -4.79 -0.53 -30.51
CA ASP A 241 -4.89 0.81 -31.07
C ASP A 241 -5.11 1.86 -29.95
N PRO A 242 -4.89 3.16 -30.20
CA PRO A 242 -5.18 4.20 -29.22
C PRO A 242 -6.66 4.22 -28.83
N ILE A 243 -6.93 4.12 -27.53
CA ILE A 243 -8.28 4.11 -26.94
C ILE A 243 -8.48 5.42 -26.19
N VAL A 244 -9.63 6.06 -26.39
CA VAL A 244 -10.01 7.27 -25.66
C VAL A 244 -10.41 6.90 -24.24
N VAL A 245 -9.80 7.53 -23.24
CA VAL A 245 -10.10 7.34 -21.82
C VAL A 245 -10.23 8.70 -21.15
N THR A 246 -11.18 8.80 -20.22
CA THR A 246 -11.35 9.98 -19.37
C THR A 246 -10.30 10.04 -18.26
N ALA A 247 -10.00 11.24 -17.79
CA ALA A 247 -9.12 11.49 -16.68
C ALA A 247 -9.74 10.99 -15.38
N GLY A 248 -8.95 10.32 -14.54
CA GLY A 248 -9.41 9.85 -13.24
C GLY A 248 -9.00 8.44 -12.87
N PRO A 249 -9.36 8.01 -11.65
CA PRO A 249 -9.23 6.63 -11.24
C PRO A 249 -10.21 5.76 -12.04
N HIS A 250 -9.68 4.78 -12.75
CA HIS A 250 -10.43 3.79 -13.51
C HIS A 250 -9.90 2.39 -13.19
N GLN A 251 -10.78 1.42 -13.09
CA GLN A 251 -10.39 0.02 -12.95
C GLN A 251 -10.01 -0.53 -14.32
N VAL A 252 -8.72 -0.80 -14.55
CA VAL A 252 -8.23 -1.34 -15.81
C VAL A 252 -7.92 -2.82 -15.64
N SER A 253 -8.47 -3.66 -16.50
CA SER A 253 -8.18 -5.09 -16.49
C SER A 253 -7.68 -5.57 -17.83
N ALA A 254 -6.68 -6.45 -17.79
CA ALA A 254 -6.27 -7.28 -18.91
C ALA A 254 -6.46 -8.73 -18.49
N ALA A 255 -7.48 -9.40 -19.03
CA ALA A 255 -7.89 -10.73 -18.58
C ALA A 255 -8.17 -11.66 -19.76
N PHE A 256 -7.96 -12.96 -19.59
CA PHE A 256 -8.22 -13.93 -20.64
C PHE A 256 -9.71 -14.30 -20.67
N ILE A 257 -10.26 -14.53 -21.86
CA ILE A 257 -11.63 -15.03 -21.97
C ILE A 257 -11.69 -16.48 -21.47
N ARG A 258 -12.61 -16.75 -20.55
CA ARG A 258 -12.83 -18.12 -20.08
C ARG A 258 -13.59 -18.91 -21.14
N ARG A 259 -12.90 -19.88 -21.75
CA ARG A 259 -13.47 -20.73 -22.81
C ARG A 259 -13.86 -22.13 -22.37
N PHE A 260 -13.24 -22.61 -21.29
CA PHE A 260 -13.52 -23.93 -20.74
C PHE A 260 -13.69 -23.84 -19.23
N GLU A 261 -14.72 -24.51 -18.73
CA GLU A 261 -15.00 -24.69 -17.31
C GLU A 261 -15.26 -26.18 -17.07
N GLY A 262 -14.31 -26.83 -16.41
CA GLY A 262 -14.38 -28.26 -16.13
C GLY A 262 -13.09 -28.79 -15.51
N PRO A 263 -13.10 -30.04 -15.02
CA PRO A 263 -11.90 -30.66 -14.46
C PRO A 263 -10.88 -30.91 -15.57
N ALA A 264 -9.66 -30.41 -15.39
CA ALA A 264 -8.52 -30.80 -16.22
C ALA A 264 -8.07 -32.21 -15.82
N GLN A 265 -8.01 -33.14 -16.78
CA GLN A 265 -7.42 -34.47 -16.56
C GLN A 265 -5.92 -34.44 -16.82
N ASP A 266 -5.20 -33.66 -16.02
CA ASP A 266 -3.74 -33.60 -16.06
C ASP A 266 -3.17 -34.87 -15.40
N LEU A 267 -2.10 -35.43 -15.97
CA LEU A 267 -1.39 -36.58 -15.39
C LEU A 267 -0.69 -36.22 -14.07
N ILE A 268 -0.42 -34.92 -13.87
CA ILE A 268 0.19 -34.37 -12.67
C ILE A 268 -0.62 -33.14 -12.27
N SER A 269 -1.06 -33.10 -11.01
CA SER A 269 -1.77 -31.94 -10.47
C SER A 269 -0.88 -30.69 -10.53
N PRO A 270 -1.27 -29.64 -11.27
CA PRO A 270 -0.55 -28.39 -11.26
C PRO A 270 -0.70 -27.75 -9.89
N HIS A 271 0.37 -27.11 -9.40
CA HIS A 271 0.31 -26.31 -8.19
C HIS A 271 -0.59 -25.08 -8.41
N GLU A 272 -1.13 -24.50 -7.34
CA GLU A 272 -1.94 -23.27 -7.40
C GLU A 272 -1.20 -22.09 -8.08
N TRP A 273 0.13 -22.11 -8.03
CA TRP A 273 1.00 -21.25 -8.84
C TRP A 273 1.14 -21.83 -10.24
N SER A 274 0.45 -21.21 -11.20
CA SER A 274 0.26 -21.77 -12.54
C SER A 274 1.51 -21.75 -13.44
N LEU A 275 2.62 -21.12 -13.03
CA LEU A 275 3.91 -21.15 -13.73
C LEU A 275 5.05 -21.62 -12.83
N SER A 276 5.25 -22.94 -12.76
CA SER A 276 6.33 -23.57 -11.98
C SER A 276 7.71 -23.48 -12.62
N SER A 277 7.75 -23.49 -13.94
CA SER A 277 8.93 -23.22 -14.76
C SER A 277 8.48 -22.69 -16.12
N THR A 278 9.27 -21.84 -16.74
CA THR A 278 9.06 -21.47 -18.15
C THR A 278 9.42 -22.60 -19.11
N SER A 279 10.14 -23.64 -18.66
CA SER A 279 10.61 -24.74 -19.50
C SER A 279 9.65 -25.93 -19.62
N VAL A 280 8.47 -25.86 -18.99
CA VAL A 280 7.48 -26.96 -18.97
C VAL A 280 6.21 -26.61 -19.74
N ALA A 281 6.18 -25.49 -20.48
CA ALA A 281 4.96 -25.05 -21.16
C ALA A 281 4.49 -26.06 -22.20
N ASN A 282 5.41 -26.80 -22.79
CA ASN A 282 5.15 -27.86 -23.77
C ASN A 282 5.27 -29.29 -23.20
N ALA A 283 5.38 -29.45 -21.87
CA ALA A 283 5.53 -30.77 -21.25
C ALA A 283 4.24 -31.60 -21.37
N TYR A 284 4.39 -32.88 -21.74
CA TYR A 284 3.28 -33.81 -21.82
C TYR A 284 2.67 -34.07 -20.44
N GLY A 285 1.34 -34.09 -20.35
CA GLY A 285 0.62 -34.44 -19.13
C GLY A 285 0.19 -33.27 -18.24
N PHE A 286 0.41 -32.02 -18.67
CA PHE A 286 -0.05 -30.81 -17.99
C PHE A 286 -0.85 -29.94 -18.95
N THR A 287 -1.90 -29.27 -18.47
CA THR A 287 -2.58 -28.20 -19.20
C THR A 287 -1.87 -26.87 -18.92
N SER A 288 -1.18 -26.31 -19.90
CA SER A 288 -0.57 -24.99 -19.82
C SER A 288 -1.43 -23.96 -20.55
N LEU A 289 -1.57 -22.78 -19.97
CA LEU A 289 -2.30 -21.65 -20.54
C LEU A 289 -1.33 -20.47 -20.72
N PRO A 290 -1.60 -19.56 -21.67
CA PRO A 290 -0.86 -18.31 -21.77
C PRO A 290 -0.82 -17.57 -20.43
N HIS A 291 0.37 -17.05 -20.09
CA HIS A 291 0.60 -16.34 -18.85
C HIS A 291 0.93 -14.88 -19.10
N LEU A 292 0.11 -14.00 -18.55
CA LEU A 292 0.41 -12.57 -18.55
C LEU A 292 1.63 -12.30 -17.65
N ARG A 293 2.57 -11.51 -18.16
CA ARG A 293 3.77 -11.05 -17.44
C ARG A 293 3.57 -9.62 -16.94
N ASP A 294 3.02 -8.75 -17.79
CA ASP A 294 2.71 -7.38 -17.42
C ASP A 294 1.65 -6.76 -18.34
N LEU A 295 0.91 -5.80 -17.76
CA LEU A 295 0.07 -4.84 -18.47
C LEU A 295 0.75 -3.47 -18.37
N ALA A 296 1.05 -2.85 -19.50
CA ALA A 296 1.58 -1.50 -19.58
C ALA A 296 0.56 -0.55 -20.21
N ILE A 297 0.30 0.57 -19.54
CA ILE A 297 -0.57 1.64 -20.01
C ILE A 297 0.33 2.80 -20.41
N ARG A 298 0.30 3.18 -21.68
CA ARG A 298 1.10 4.28 -22.21
C ARG A 298 0.21 5.41 -22.70
N GLY A 299 0.45 6.62 -22.19
CA GLY A 299 -0.22 7.83 -22.63
C GLY A 299 -0.17 8.93 -21.57
N PRO A 300 -0.95 10.01 -21.75
CA PRO A 300 -1.77 10.28 -22.93
C PRO A 300 -0.90 10.55 -24.16
N LEU A 301 -1.28 9.99 -25.32
CA LEU A 301 -0.62 10.28 -26.61
C LEU A 301 -1.11 11.61 -27.19
N GLU A 302 -2.41 11.85 -27.10
CA GLU A 302 -3.07 13.11 -27.40
C GLU A 302 -3.96 13.47 -26.22
N VAL A 303 -3.88 14.72 -25.74
CA VAL A 303 -4.70 15.23 -24.65
C VAL A 303 -5.89 15.98 -25.23
N SER A 304 -7.10 15.55 -24.90
CA SER A 304 -8.35 16.19 -25.34
C SER A 304 -8.94 17.13 -24.27
N GLY A 305 -8.63 16.89 -22.98
CA GLY A 305 -9.22 17.65 -21.89
C GLY A 305 -8.86 17.13 -20.51
N VAL A 306 -9.59 17.61 -19.50
CA VAL A 306 -9.60 17.07 -18.14
C VAL A 306 -11.05 17.10 -17.70
N SER A 307 -11.69 15.93 -17.66
CA SER A 307 -13.09 15.73 -17.24
C SER A 307 -13.25 15.96 -15.73
N ASP A 308 -14.40 15.74 -15.12
CA ASP A 308 -14.52 15.76 -13.65
C ASP A 308 -14.08 14.42 -13.04
N THR A 309 -13.51 14.42 -11.83
CA THR A 309 -13.19 13.21 -11.04
C THR A 309 -13.64 13.32 -9.60
N PRO A 310 -13.67 12.20 -8.86
CA PRO A 310 -13.86 12.23 -7.41
C PRO A 310 -12.96 13.23 -6.66
N SER A 311 -11.75 13.49 -7.15
CA SER A 311 -10.80 14.45 -6.56
C SER A 311 -11.13 15.93 -6.83
N ARG A 312 -11.99 16.22 -7.80
CA ARG A 312 -12.29 17.58 -8.31
C ARG A 312 -13.78 17.83 -8.58
N ALA A 313 -14.64 17.03 -7.95
CA ALA A 313 -16.10 17.12 -8.02
C ALA A 313 -16.64 18.31 -7.22
#